data_AF-A0A2T1E2Q2-F1
#
_entry.id   AF-A0A2T1E2Q2-F1
#
_cell.length_a   1.000
_cell.length_b   1.000
_cell.length_c   1.000
_cell.angle_alpha   90.00
_cell.angle_beta   90.00
_cell.angle_gamma   90.00
#
_symmetry.space_group_name_H-M   'P 1'
#
loop_
_entity.id
_entity.type
_entity.pdbx_description
1 polymer ?
#
loop_
_entity_poly.entity_id
_entity_poly.type
_entity_poly.pdbx_seq_one_letter_code
_entity_poly.pdbx_strand_id
1 'polypeptide(L)'
;MVKTTNQIDSYQEIAADQQFVDSYSVATGNKKYASIKEVVKRFDLDKTDVKQLFGISESTQFRYEKQNPILKIAVADRLERFNRIAEQASELFEDEAETKRWLSTAKTALSGETPLQALATDAGAKKVEAMLYRAEYGMFG
;
A
#
# COMPACT_ATOMS: atom_id res chain seq x y z
N MET A 1 36.80 -3.61 34.32
CA MET A 1 35.70 -4.57 34.04
C MET A 1 34.41 -3.77 33.97
N VAL A 2 33.88 -3.59 32.76
CA VAL A 2 32.71 -2.74 32.47
C VAL A 2 31.45 -3.44 32.94
N LYS A 3 30.59 -2.71 33.66
CA LYS A 3 29.28 -3.16 34.14
C LYS A 3 28.35 -3.35 32.95
N THR A 4 27.76 -4.53 32.83
CA THR A 4 26.70 -4.85 31.87
C THR A 4 25.42 -4.13 32.28
N THR A 5 24.96 -3.16 31.49
CA THR A 5 23.63 -2.58 31.62
C THR A 5 22.67 -3.30 30.67
N ASN A 6 21.60 -3.85 31.24
CA ASN A 6 20.60 -4.69 30.61
C ASN A 6 19.82 -3.96 29.50
N GLN A 7 19.81 -4.54 28.31
CA GLN A 7 19.01 -4.16 27.15
C GLN A 7 17.67 -4.91 27.16
N ILE A 8 16.86 -4.70 28.21
CA ILE A 8 15.53 -5.34 28.33
C ILE A 8 14.41 -4.33 28.63
N ASP A 9 14.73 -3.10 29.07
CA ASP A 9 13.72 -2.09 29.43
C ASP A 9 13.09 -1.34 28.24
N SER A 10 13.53 -1.56 26.99
CA SER A 10 13.06 -0.81 25.82
C SER A 10 11.73 -1.27 25.19
N TYR A 11 11.15 -2.38 25.65
CA TYR A 11 9.89 -2.92 25.09
C TYR A 11 8.64 -2.61 25.93
N GLN A 12 8.80 -2.00 27.10
CA GLN A 12 7.68 -1.69 28.01
C GLN A 12 7.11 -0.27 27.81
N GLU A 13 7.77 0.61 27.04
CA GLU A 13 7.27 1.96 26.72
C GLU A 13 6.38 2.01 25.48
N ILE A 14 6.22 0.90 24.73
CA ILE A 14 5.30 0.81 23.60
C ILE A 14 3.90 0.38 24.03
N ALA A 15 3.46 0.84 25.21
CA ALA A 15 2.03 0.99 25.46
C ALA A 15 1.55 2.13 24.54
N ALA A 16 1.39 1.78 23.26
CA ALA A 16 0.91 2.66 22.22
C ALA A 16 -0.35 3.35 22.74
N ASP A 17 -0.35 4.68 22.65
CA ASP A 17 -1.49 5.51 22.97
C ASP A 17 -2.75 4.86 22.37
N GLN A 18 -3.65 4.41 23.25
CA GLN A 18 -4.87 3.71 22.87
C GLN A 18 -5.68 4.59 21.90
N GLN A 19 -5.54 5.92 21.98
CA GLN A 19 -6.17 6.87 21.08
C GLN A 19 -5.57 6.89 19.67
N PHE A 20 -4.28 6.58 19.51
CA PHE A 20 -3.64 6.35 18.21
C PHE A 20 -4.05 5.00 17.61
N VAL A 21 -4.08 3.94 18.43
CA VAL A 21 -4.54 2.61 17.99
C VAL A 21 -6.02 2.66 17.58
N ASP A 22 -6.86 3.35 18.33
CA ASP A 22 -8.29 3.48 18.03
C ASP A 22 -8.53 4.36 16.80
N SER A 23 -7.83 5.48 16.64
CA SER A 23 -7.97 6.33 15.45
C SER A 23 -7.44 5.65 14.17
N TYR A 24 -6.32 4.93 14.26
CA TYR A 24 -5.79 4.12 13.17
C TYR A 24 -6.74 2.97 12.81
N SER A 25 -7.32 2.31 13.81
CA SER A 25 -8.32 1.25 13.66
C SER A 25 -9.65 1.76 13.11
N VAL A 26 -10.05 3.00 13.38
CA VAL A 26 -11.28 3.61 12.83
C VAL A 26 -11.08 4.03 11.38
N ALA A 27 -9.91 4.59 11.03
CA ALA A 27 -9.57 4.98 9.65
C ALA A 27 -9.37 3.78 8.70
N THR A 28 -8.81 2.68 9.20
CA THR A 28 -8.60 1.44 8.42
C THR A 28 -9.72 0.41 8.57
N GLY A 29 -10.36 0.32 9.75
CA GLY A 29 -11.23 -0.79 10.15
C GLY A 29 -12.66 -0.77 9.61
N ASN A 30 -13.05 0.24 8.83
CA ASN A 30 -14.38 0.31 8.20
C ASN A 30 -14.35 0.21 6.66
N LYS A 31 -13.18 -0.01 6.04
CA LYS A 31 -13.10 -0.15 4.58
C LYS A 31 -13.74 -1.48 4.16
N LYS A 32 -14.69 -1.43 3.22
CA LYS A 32 -15.34 -2.62 2.65
C LYS A 32 -14.62 -3.09 1.40
N TYR A 33 -14.87 -4.33 0.99
CA TYR A 33 -14.31 -4.88 -0.25
C TYR A 33 -14.65 -4.06 -1.50
N ALA A 34 -15.76 -3.30 -1.50
CA ALA A 34 -16.08 -2.34 -2.53
C ALA A 34 -14.94 -1.34 -2.83
N SER A 35 -14.16 -0.92 -1.83
CA SER A 35 -13.01 -0.03 -2.04
C SER A 35 -11.87 -0.69 -2.82
N ILE A 36 -11.68 -2.01 -2.67
CA ILE A 36 -10.76 -2.77 -3.54
C ILE A 36 -11.29 -2.78 -4.97
N LYS A 37 -12.62 -2.94 -5.16
CA LYS A 37 -13.23 -2.94 -6.50
C LYS A 37 -13.07 -1.61 -7.22
N GLU A 38 -13.12 -0.49 -6.49
CA GLU A 38 -12.87 0.85 -7.03
C GLU A 38 -11.45 0.96 -7.59
N VAL A 39 -10.46 0.54 -6.81
CA VAL A 39 -9.05 0.49 -7.24
C VAL A 39 -8.86 -0.44 -8.43
N VAL A 40 -9.44 -1.63 -8.39
CA VAL A 40 -9.40 -2.61 -9.48
C VAL A 40 -9.92 -2.02 -10.78
N LYS A 41 -11.06 -1.34 -10.73
CA LYS A 41 -11.65 -0.67 -11.90
C LYS A 41 -10.80 0.49 -12.39
N ARG A 42 -10.27 1.31 -11.47
CA ARG A 42 -9.46 2.49 -11.80
C ARG A 42 -8.19 2.09 -12.55
N PHE A 43 -7.51 1.04 -12.08
CA PHE A 43 -6.20 0.61 -12.58
C PHE A 43 -6.24 -0.61 -13.53
N ASP A 44 -7.41 -1.06 -13.97
CA ASP A 44 -7.60 -2.27 -14.80
C ASP A 44 -6.92 -3.53 -14.23
N LEU A 45 -6.98 -3.71 -12.91
CA LEU A 45 -6.36 -4.84 -12.24
C LEU A 45 -7.16 -6.11 -12.46
N ASP A 46 -6.48 -7.25 -12.54
CA ASP A 46 -7.13 -8.55 -12.59
C ASP A 46 -7.17 -9.25 -11.20
N LYS A 47 -7.68 -10.47 -11.16
CA LYS A 47 -7.76 -11.25 -9.91
C LYS A 47 -6.38 -11.66 -9.39
N THR A 48 -5.40 -11.81 -10.27
CA THR A 48 -4.01 -12.10 -9.93
C THR A 48 -3.38 -10.91 -9.24
N ASP A 49 -3.60 -9.70 -9.76
CA ASP A 49 -3.15 -8.45 -9.17
C ASP A 49 -3.73 -8.27 -7.77
N VAL A 50 -5.04 -8.49 -7.60
CA VAL A 50 -5.70 -8.41 -6.28
C VAL A 50 -5.09 -9.38 -5.28
N LYS A 51 -4.74 -10.60 -5.72
CA LYS A 51 -4.06 -11.58 -4.89
C LYS A 51 -2.65 -11.11 -4.51
N GLN A 52 -1.88 -10.57 -5.45
CA GLN A 52 -0.50 -10.13 -5.21
C GLN A 52 -0.44 -8.87 -4.32
N LEU A 53 -1.24 -7.86 -4.66
CA LEU A 53 -1.28 -6.56 -3.98
C LEU A 53 -1.89 -6.63 -2.59
N PHE A 54 -3.04 -7.31 -2.47
CA PHE A 54 -3.87 -7.27 -1.27
C PHE A 54 -3.87 -8.60 -0.51
N GLY A 55 -3.34 -9.69 -1.07
CA GLY A 55 -3.31 -11.01 -0.45
C GLY A 55 -4.66 -11.70 -0.41
N ILE A 56 -5.59 -11.32 -1.29
CA ILE A 56 -6.93 -11.89 -1.34
C ILE A 56 -6.96 -12.96 -2.43
N SER A 57 -7.07 -14.24 -2.05
CA SER A 57 -7.17 -15.35 -3.01
C SER A 57 -8.39 -15.19 -3.93
N GLU A 58 -8.34 -15.72 -5.15
CA GLU A 58 -9.47 -15.66 -6.09
C GLU A 58 -10.75 -16.27 -5.52
N SER A 59 -10.64 -17.38 -4.78
CA SER A 59 -11.77 -18.01 -4.07
C SER A 59 -12.38 -17.08 -3.00
N THR A 60 -11.54 -16.27 -2.34
CA THR A 60 -11.99 -15.27 -1.38
C THR A 60 -12.60 -14.06 -2.09
N GLN A 61 -12.03 -13.63 -3.22
CA GLN A 61 -12.58 -12.55 -4.05
C GLN A 61 -14.01 -12.88 -4.49
N PHE A 62 -14.26 -14.08 -5.03
CA PHE A 62 -15.60 -14.52 -5.43
C PHE A 62 -16.62 -14.47 -4.28
N ARG A 63 -16.21 -14.82 -3.06
CA ARG A 63 -17.05 -14.70 -1.87
C ARG A 63 -17.28 -13.23 -1.50
N TYR A 64 -16.23 -12.42 -1.52
CA TYR A 64 -16.28 -11.01 -1.14
C TYR A 64 -17.07 -10.16 -2.14
N GLU A 65 -17.06 -10.50 -3.43
CA GLU A 65 -17.87 -9.86 -4.47
C GLU A 65 -19.37 -9.90 -4.14
N LYS A 66 -19.85 -10.97 -3.47
CA LYS A 66 -21.25 -11.14 -3.07
C LYS A 66 -21.57 -10.53 -1.72
N GLN A 67 -20.62 -10.60 -0.78
CA GLN A 67 -20.86 -10.26 0.63
C GLN A 67 -20.44 -8.83 0.99
N ASN A 68 -19.56 -8.22 0.20
CA ASN A 68 -18.95 -6.92 0.46
C ASN A 68 -18.52 -6.72 1.94
N PRO A 69 -17.71 -7.64 2.50
CA PRO A 69 -17.37 -7.58 3.91
C PRO A 69 -16.43 -6.42 4.22
N ILE A 70 -16.34 -6.06 5.50
CA ILE A 70 -15.26 -5.23 6.02
C ILE A 70 -13.93 -5.97 5.79
N LEU A 71 -12.92 -5.23 5.35
CA LEU A 71 -11.59 -5.74 5.10
C LEU A 71 -10.90 -6.08 6.42
N LYS A 72 -10.10 -7.15 6.41
CA LYS A 72 -9.15 -7.40 7.50
C LYS A 72 -8.15 -6.25 7.57
N ILE A 73 -7.70 -5.88 8.77
CA ILE A 73 -6.75 -4.77 9.00
C ILE A 73 -5.56 -4.84 8.04
N ALA A 74 -4.90 -5.99 7.93
CA ALA A 74 -3.75 -6.17 7.03
C ALA A 74 -4.07 -5.93 5.53
N VAL A 75 -5.32 -6.14 5.10
CA VAL A 75 -5.77 -5.85 3.74
C VAL A 75 -6.06 -4.36 3.58
N ALA A 76 -6.67 -3.75 4.61
CA ALA A 76 -6.91 -2.31 4.65
C ALA A 76 -5.59 -1.52 4.64
N ASP A 77 -4.56 -1.96 5.37
CA ASP A 77 -3.22 -1.34 5.35
C ASP A 77 -2.58 -1.39 3.96
N ARG A 78 -2.72 -2.52 3.24
CA ARG A 78 -2.21 -2.65 1.87
C ARG A 78 -2.97 -1.73 0.90
N LEU A 79 -4.28 -1.61 1.07
CA LEU A 79 -5.10 -0.66 0.32
C LEU A 79 -4.69 0.78 0.61
N GLU A 80 -4.39 1.11 1.87
CA GLU A 80 -3.94 2.46 2.23
C GLU A 80 -2.57 2.78 1.63
N ARG A 81 -1.63 1.81 1.68
CA ARG A 81 -0.34 1.93 0.98
C ARG A 81 -0.53 2.16 -0.51
N PHE A 82 -1.45 1.43 -1.14
CA PHE A 82 -1.79 1.61 -2.54
C PHE A 82 -2.29 3.03 -2.80
N ASN A 83 -3.28 3.48 -2.03
CA ASN A 83 -3.93 4.77 -2.21
C ASN A 83 -2.94 5.93 -2.07
N ARG A 84 -2.07 5.89 -1.07
CA ARG A 84 -1.05 6.92 -0.85
C ARG A 84 -0.13 7.09 -2.06
N ILE A 85 0.33 6.00 -2.67
CA ILE A 85 1.17 6.05 -3.87
C ILE A 85 0.38 6.51 -5.10
N ALA A 86 -0.86 6.03 -5.23
CA ALA A 86 -1.73 6.44 -6.33
C ALA A 86 -2.07 7.93 -6.25
N GLU A 87 -2.30 8.47 -5.06
CA GLU A 87 -2.55 9.88 -4.79
C GLU A 87 -1.31 10.73 -5.10
N GLN A 88 -0.15 10.38 -4.57
CA GLN A 88 1.11 11.08 -4.87
C GLN A 88 1.41 11.10 -6.38
N ALA A 89 1.16 9.99 -7.09
CA ALA A 89 1.30 9.95 -8.54
C ALA A 89 0.22 10.78 -9.27
N SER A 90 -1.01 10.84 -8.73
CA SER A 90 -2.09 11.67 -9.29
C SER A 90 -1.75 13.16 -9.15
N GLU A 91 -1.20 13.57 -8.01
CA GLU A 91 -0.74 14.94 -7.77
C GLU A 91 0.42 15.33 -8.68
N LEU A 92 1.39 14.42 -8.88
CA LEU A 92 2.54 14.69 -9.74
C LEU A 92 2.16 14.82 -11.23
N PHE A 93 1.31 13.92 -11.73
CA PHE A 93 1.02 13.87 -13.16
C PHE A 93 -0.18 14.71 -13.56
N GLU A 94 -1.06 15.05 -12.62
CA GLU A 94 -2.31 15.82 -12.81
C GLU A 94 -3.25 15.27 -13.92
N ASP A 95 -2.98 14.05 -14.39
CA ASP A 95 -3.73 13.36 -15.43
C ASP A 95 -3.86 11.88 -15.09
N GLU A 96 -5.11 11.42 -15.01
CA GLU A 96 -5.45 10.07 -14.60
C GLU A 96 -4.86 9.00 -15.53
N ALA A 97 -4.82 9.26 -16.84
CA ALA A 97 -4.29 8.32 -17.82
C ALA A 97 -2.75 8.23 -17.73
N GLU A 98 -2.08 9.35 -17.50
CA GLU A 98 -0.65 9.43 -17.23
C GLU A 98 -0.30 8.69 -15.93
N THR A 99 -1.02 8.96 -14.83
CA THR A 99 -0.83 8.30 -13.54
C THR A 99 -0.96 6.78 -13.69
N LYS A 100 -2.05 6.33 -14.31
CA LYS A 100 -2.27 4.91 -14.56
C LYS A 100 -1.18 4.31 -15.42
N ARG A 101 -0.80 4.97 -16.52
CA ARG A 101 0.26 4.50 -17.41
C ARG A 101 1.58 4.39 -16.67
N TRP A 102 1.97 5.41 -15.92
CA TRP A 102 3.23 5.41 -15.19
C TRP A 102 3.29 4.30 -14.15
N LEU A 103 2.22 4.12 -13.37
CA LEU A 103 2.12 3.10 -12.34
C LEU A 103 2.07 1.68 -12.91
N SER A 104 1.54 1.50 -14.13
CA SER A 104 1.41 0.19 -14.80
C SER A 104 2.58 -0.13 -15.73
N THR A 105 3.56 0.77 -15.89
CA THR A 105 4.70 0.56 -16.78
C THR A 105 5.90 0.05 -16.00
N ALA A 106 6.50 -1.06 -16.45
CA ALA A 106 7.70 -1.64 -15.86
C ALA A 106 8.84 -0.63 -15.70
N LYS A 107 9.60 -0.73 -14.61
CA LYS A 107 10.73 0.15 -14.31
C LYS A 107 11.99 -0.66 -14.08
N THR A 108 13.10 -0.27 -14.73
CA THR A 108 14.40 -0.93 -14.54
C THR A 108 14.86 -0.87 -13.08
N ALA A 109 14.58 0.24 -12.38
CA ALA A 109 14.89 0.40 -10.95
C ALA A 109 14.10 -0.55 -10.02
N LEU A 110 13.04 -1.17 -10.54
CA LEU A 110 12.23 -2.19 -9.87
C LEU A 110 12.48 -3.58 -10.46
N SER A 111 13.66 -3.82 -11.04
CA SER A 111 14.02 -5.10 -11.66
C SER A 111 13.06 -5.56 -12.76
N GLY A 112 12.42 -4.62 -13.46
CA GLY A 112 11.43 -4.91 -14.51
C GLY A 112 10.00 -5.07 -14.01
N GLU A 113 9.75 -4.97 -12.70
CA GLU A 113 8.39 -4.89 -12.16
C GLU A 113 7.77 -3.51 -12.42
N THR A 114 6.44 -3.47 -12.45
CA THR A 114 5.67 -2.22 -12.45
C THR A 114 5.65 -1.61 -11.05
N PRO A 115 5.50 -0.27 -10.93
CA PRO A 115 5.24 0.36 -9.64
C PRO A 115 4.09 -0.27 -8.87
N LEU A 116 2.98 -0.63 -9.54
CA LEU A 116 1.86 -1.32 -8.89
C LEU A 116 2.31 -2.65 -8.27
N GLN A 117 2.98 -3.53 -9.03
CA GLN A 117 3.47 -4.81 -8.51
C GLN A 117 4.38 -4.63 -7.28
N ALA A 118 5.25 -3.62 -7.28
CA ALA A 118 6.12 -3.32 -6.15
C ALA A 118 5.35 -2.96 -4.86
N LEU A 119 4.10 -2.50 -4.94
CA LEU A 119 3.27 -2.15 -3.78
C LEU A 119 2.83 -3.37 -2.94
N ALA A 120 3.04 -4.59 -3.45
CA ALA A 120 2.82 -5.82 -2.70
C ALA A 120 3.65 -5.90 -1.40
N THR A 121 4.72 -5.11 -1.30
CA THR A 121 5.58 -5.02 -0.12
C THR A 121 5.81 -3.58 0.31
N ASP A 122 6.08 -3.35 1.60
CA ASP A 122 6.46 -2.02 2.10
C ASP A 122 7.77 -1.53 1.47
N ALA A 123 8.73 -2.43 1.27
CA ALA A 123 10.03 -2.10 0.69
C ALA A 123 9.88 -1.64 -0.77
N GLY A 124 9.03 -2.32 -1.57
CA GLY A 124 8.76 -1.92 -2.94
C GLY A 124 8.01 -0.58 -3.02
N ALA A 125 7.01 -0.36 -2.16
CA ALA A 125 6.32 0.94 -2.10
C ALA A 125 7.25 2.10 -1.75
N LYS A 126 8.19 1.93 -0.80
CA LYS A 126 9.22 2.94 -0.49
C LYS A 126 10.09 3.27 -1.70
N LYS A 127 10.42 2.28 -2.54
CA LYS A 127 11.15 2.53 -3.79
C LYS A 127 10.32 3.35 -4.77
N VAL A 128 9.04 3.02 -4.93
CA VAL A 128 8.12 3.77 -5.81
C VAL A 128 7.95 5.21 -5.34
N GLU A 129 7.74 5.40 -4.04
CA GLU A 129 7.67 6.72 -3.40
C GLU A 129 8.93 7.55 -3.68
N ALA A 130 10.12 6.97 -3.49
CA ALA A 130 11.37 7.65 -3.83
C ALA A 130 11.49 8.00 -5.32
N MET A 131 10.94 7.18 -6.22
CA MET A 131 10.90 7.49 -7.66
C MET A 131 9.95 8.64 -7.98
N LEU A 132 8.78 8.70 -7.36
CA LEU A 132 7.82 9.80 -7.51
C LEU A 132 8.43 11.11 -6.98
N TYR A 133 9.03 11.10 -5.80
CA TYR A 133 9.74 12.27 -5.26
C TYR A 133 10.84 12.77 -6.19
N ARG A 134 11.64 11.87 -6.77
CA ARG A 134 12.69 12.27 -7.73
C ARG A 134 12.09 12.91 -8.98
N ALA A 135 11.00 12.35 -9.50
CA ALA A 135 10.32 12.89 -10.67
C ALA A 135 9.73 14.28 -10.40
N GLU A 136 9.12 14.49 -9.23
CA GLU A 136 8.57 15.79 -8.79
C GLU A 136 9.62 16.90 -8.76
N TYR A 137 10.80 16.62 -8.24
CA TYR A 137 11.89 17.60 -8.15
C TYR A 137 12.85 17.59 -9.34
N GLY A 138 12.52 16.90 -10.44
CA GLY A 138 13.37 16.83 -11.63
C GLY A 138 14.75 16.18 -11.39
N MET A 139 14.89 15.37 -10.35
CA MET A 139 16.12 14.69 -9.98
C MET A 139 16.27 13.40 -10.79
N PHE A 140 16.97 13.47 -11.92
CA PHE A 140 17.39 12.29 -12.69
C PHE A 140 18.81 11.88 -12.24
N GLY A 141 18.98 10.60 -11.87
CA GLY A 141 20.27 10.01 -11.52
C GLY A 141 20.31 8.54 -11.92
#